data_AF-A0AAX6DSD0-F1
#
_entry.id   AF-A0AAX6DSD0-F1
#
_cell.length_a   1.000
_cell.length_b   1.000
_cell.length_c   1.000
_cell.angle_alpha   90.00
_cell.angle_beta   90.00
_cell.angle_gamma   90.00
#
_symmetry.space_group_name_H-M   'P 1'
#
loop_
_entity.id
_entity.type
_entity.pdbx_description
1 polymer ?
#
loop_
_entity_poly.entity_id
_entity_poly.type
_entity_poly.pdbx_seq_one_letter_code
_entity_poly.pdbx_strand_id
1 'polypeptide(L)'
;MKMEGKGLKLVLLASLLLNLYQSCSVFWTTNTGPRPGWSREASAEAEAAAAIPCSAHGRAFLDSLVVDGAPTCECNTCYVGADCSELSPDCSADVDSGDPVFLEPYWQKHAASSAVLVSGWHRMTYKTTGDNFISVELEKHIRRLHAAAGNAVADDRFIVFGTGSTQLINALVHALSPDSPSSSPPARVFASAPFYPVYELQTDFFDSREYEWEEGAASDFANASNGNFIEFVTSPNNPDSLLRRSVLGGSSVIYDHCYYWPHYTAIPAPADGDVMLFSNSKISGHASSRFGWALIKDKRVYERATKYIQLNSMGVSRDSQLRILKVMKAMLAEMKGEEGVFEFGYATMRERWRRLSSLVSSSNLFSLQQLSPQYCTYFRKIRDPSPAYGWLKCEMEQHRDCEAFLRSEGVITRGGAIFHSDSRYTRLSLIKTQDDFELLMLKMEALINKETSHTSF
;
A
#
# COMPACT_ATOMS: atom_id res chain seq x y z
N MET A 1 79.32 -5.78 -10.53
CA MET A 1 78.00 -5.39 -9.98
C MET A 1 77.26 -6.62 -9.48
N LYS A 2 77.34 -6.91 -8.18
CA LYS A 2 76.68 -8.08 -7.56
C LYS A 2 75.99 -7.65 -6.26
N MET A 3 75.23 -6.55 -6.32
CA MET A 3 74.50 -5.98 -5.17
C MET A 3 73.04 -5.57 -5.48
N GLU A 4 72.53 -5.75 -6.69
CA GLU A 4 71.18 -5.26 -7.04
C GLU A 4 70.03 -6.21 -6.69
N GLY A 5 70.29 -7.51 -6.49
CA GLY A 5 69.23 -8.49 -6.21
C GLY A 5 68.76 -8.58 -4.74
N LYS A 6 69.56 -8.09 -3.78
CA LYS A 6 69.21 -8.17 -2.35
C LYS A 6 68.27 -7.04 -1.92
N GLY A 7 68.44 -5.84 -2.48
CA GLY A 7 67.58 -4.68 -2.17
C GLY A 7 66.13 -4.88 -2.62
N LEU A 8 65.93 -5.40 -3.84
CA LEU A 8 64.60 -5.63 -4.39
C LEU A 8 63.80 -6.68 -3.59
N LYS A 9 64.47 -7.74 -3.12
CA LYS A 9 63.84 -8.76 -2.26
C LYS A 9 63.42 -8.18 -0.91
N LEU A 10 64.23 -7.30 -0.33
CA LEU A 10 63.92 -6.64 0.94
C LEU A 10 62.72 -5.69 0.81
N VAL A 11 62.64 -4.94 -0.30
CA VAL A 11 61.51 -4.03 -0.59
C VAL A 11 60.22 -4.81 -0.83
N LEU A 12 60.26 -5.91 -1.56
CA LEU A 12 59.10 -6.78 -1.77
C LEU A 12 58.62 -7.43 -0.46
N LEU A 13 59.55 -7.89 0.38
CA LEU A 13 59.21 -8.45 1.69
C LEU A 13 58.57 -7.40 2.61
N ALA A 14 59.13 -6.19 2.64
CA ALA A 14 58.59 -5.08 3.42
C ALA A 14 57.21 -4.65 2.92
N SER A 15 56.99 -4.63 1.60
CA SER A 15 55.69 -4.31 1.01
C SER A 15 54.65 -5.39 1.32
N LEU A 16 55.00 -6.68 1.26
CA LEU A 16 54.13 -7.79 1.64
C LEU A 16 53.75 -7.71 3.12
N LEU A 17 54.72 -7.47 4.01
CA LEU A 17 54.47 -7.34 5.44
C LEU A 17 53.61 -6.11 5.77
N LEU A 18 53.82 -4.99 5.07
CA LEU A 18 53.01 -3.78 5.24
C LEU A 18 51.57 -3.99 4.77
N ASN A 19 51.37 -4.66 3.63
CA ASN A 19 50.03 -5.00 3.13
C ASN A 19 49.31 -6.01 4.02
N LEU A 20 50.02 -7.02 4.55
CA LEU A 20 49.48 -7.94 5.55
C LEU A 20 49.09 -7.21 6.84
N TYR A 21 49.96 -6.33 7.33
CA TYR A 21 49.68 -5.51 8.51
C TYR A 21 48.48 -4.59 8.29
N GLN A 22 48.37 -3.93 7.14
CA GLN A 22 47.21 -3.10 6.81
C GLN A 22 45.94 -3.94 6.65
N SER A 23 46.01 -5.11 6.03
CA SER A 23 44.86 -6.01 5.87
C SER A 23 44.38 -6.54 7.23
N CYS A 24 45.30 -6.98 8.10
CA CYS A 24 44.98 -7.40 9.46
C CYS A 24 44.48 -6.22 10.30
N SER A 25 45.07 -5.03 10.17
CA SER A 25 44.62 -3.81 10.85
C SER A 25 43.21 -3.43 10.44
N VAL A 26 42.86 -3.48 9.15
CA VAL A 26 41.51 -3.25 8.66
C VAL A 26 40.56 -4.34 9.15
N PHE A 27 40.97 -5.61 9.13
CA PHE A 27 40.15 -6.72 9.62
C PHE A 27 39.89 -6.66 11.13
N TRP A 28 40.87 -6.18 11.91
CA TRP A 28 40.69 -5.94 13.35
C TRP A 28 39.84 -4.70 13.59
N THR A 29 40.16 -3.55 12.99
CA THR A 29 39.40 -2.30 13.21
C THR A 29 37.96 -2.36 12.72
N THR A 30 37.65 -3.15 11.68
CA THR A 30 36.28 -3.35 11.19
C THR A 30 35.47 -4.36 12.02
N ASN A 31 36.12 -5.21 12.83
CA ASN A 31 35.46 -6.31 13.53
C ASN A 31 35.58 -6.25 15.07
N THR A 32 36.32 -5.29 15.62
CA THR A 32 36.56 -5.15 17.08
C THR A 32 36.07 -3.84 17.71
N GLY A 33 35.12 -3.12 17.09
CA GLY A 33 34.27 -2.23 17.88
C GLY A 33 33.41 -3.09 18.82
N PRO A 34 33.19 -2.71 20.10
CA PRO A 34 32.31 -3.48 20.97
C PRO A 34 30.93 -3.58 20.31
N ARG A 35 30.52 -4.79 19.89
CA ARG A 35 29.13 -5.04 19.52
C ARG A 35 28.31 -4.71 20.75
N PRO A 36 27.41 -3.73 20.70
CA PRO A 36 26.62 -3.40 21.87
C PRO A 36 25.81 -4.63 22.26
N GLY A 37 26.07 -5.19 23.45
CA GLY A 37 25.35 -6.37 23.93
C GLY A 37 23.87 -6.11 24.25
N TRP A 38 23.48 -4.83 24.34
CA TRP A 38 22.16 -4.40 24.78
C TRP A 38 21.03 -4.79 23.83
N SER A 39 21.30 -5.07 22.55
CA SER A 39 20.27 -5.46 21.60
C SER A 39 19.85 -6.92 21.70
N ARG A 40 20.63 -7.76 22.39
CA ARG A 40 20.46 -9.23 22.37
C ARG A 40 19.09 -9.66 22.90
N GLU A 41 18.64 -9.05 23.99
CA GLU A 41 17.36 -9.36 24.63
C GLU A 41 16.19 -9.00 23.71
N ALA A 42 16.14 -7.74 23.23
CA ALA A 42 15.10 -7.30 22.31
C ALA A 42 15.06 -8.11 20.99
N SER A 43 16.23 -8.50 20.45
CA SER A 43 16.27 -9.38 19.28
C SER A 43 15.77 -10.80 19.59
N ALA A 44 16.15 -11.36 20.74
CA ALA A 44 15.70 -12.69 21.16
C ALA A 44 14.20 -12.73 21.44
N GLU A 45 13.63 -11.70 22.05
CA GLU A 45 12.18 -11.56 22.26
C GLU A 45 11.43 -11.54 20.92
N ALA A 46 11.91 -10.76 19.96
CA ALA A 46 11.29 -10.65 18.63
C ALA A 46 11.33 -11.99 17.88
N GLU A 47 12.47 -12.69 17.92
CA GLU A 47 12.61 -14.01 17.33
C GLU A 47 11.73 -15.05 18.05
N ALA A 48 11.63 -14.98 19.38
CA ALA A 48 10.78 -15.88 20.16
C ALA A 48 9.30 -15.71 19.83
N ALA A 49 8.79 -14.48 19.76
CA ALA A 49 7.41 -14.21 19.37
C ALA A 49 7.12 -14.70 17.94
N ALA A 50 8.04 -14.43 16.99
CA ALA A 50 7.89 -14.89 15.61
C ALA A 50 7.98 -16.42 15.45
N ALA A 51 8.59 -17.12 16.40
CA ALA A 51 8.72 -18.58 16.40
C ALA A 51 7.52 -19.31 17.04
N ILE A 52 6.54 -18.59 17.62
CA ILE A 52 5.33 -19.20 18.19
C ILE A 52 4.54 -19.88 17.07
N PRO A 53 4.27 -21.20 17.18
CA PRO A 53 3.57 -21.94 16.13
C PRO A 53 2.09 -21.57 16.13
N CYS A 54 1.64 -20.93 15.05
CA CYS A 54 0.24 -20.56 14.82
C CYS A 54 -0.34 -21.24 13.56
N SER A 55 0.08 -22.49 13.32
CA SER A 55 -0.46 -23.42 12.31
C SER A 55 -0.63 -22.87 10.89
N ALA A 56 0.20 -21.90 10.49
CA ALA A 56 0.11 -21.14 9.23
C ALA A 56 -1.20 -20.34 9.02
N HIS A 57 -2.11 -20.38 10.00
CA HIS A 57 -3.40 -19.70 10.01
C HIS A 57 -3.45 -18.58 11.05
N GLY A 58 -2.30 -18.13 11.51
CA GLY A 58 -2.15 -17.03 12.45
C GLY A 58 -0.70 -16.64 12.62
N ARG A 59 -0.47 -15.66 13.50
CA ARG A 59 0.86 -15.22 13.92
C ARG A 59 0.80 -14.62 15.32
N ALA A 60 1.92 -14.55 16.02
CA ALA A 60 2.04 -13.83 17.28
C ALA A 60 2.97 -12.63 17.10
N PHE A 61 2.67 -11.54 17.79
CA PHE A 61 3.47 -10.34 17.86
C PHE A 61 3.99 -10.13 19.28
N LEU A 62 5.00 -9.27 19.42
CA LEU A 62 5.55 -8.90 20.74
C LEU A 62 4.50 -8.30 21.67
N ASP A 63 3.51 -7.62 21.10
CA ASP A 63 2.41 -6.94 21.78
C ASP A 63 1.06 -7.68 21.66
N SER A 64 1.06 -8.93 21.17
CA SER A 64 -0.14 -9.78 21.25
C SER A 64 -0.51 -10.04 22.72
N LEU A 65 -1.79 -10.36 22.96
CA LEU A 65 -2.30 -10.66 24.31
C LEU A 65 -1.43 -11.73 24.99
N VAL A 66 -1.03 -11.51 26.24
CA VAL A 66 -0.18 -12.46 26.97
C VAL A 66 -1.04 -13.36 27.85
N VAL A 67 -0.91 -14.67 27.65
CA VAL A 67 -1.53 -15.72 28.48
C VAL A 67 -0.43 -16.68 28.93
N ASP A 68 -0.42 -17.01 30.23
CA ASP A 68 0.60 -17.87 30.84
C ASP A 68 2.06 -17.45 30.56
N GLY A 69 2.28 -16.14 30.41
CA GLY A 69 3.60 -15.54 30.19
C GLY A 69 4.10 -15.58 28.75
N ALA A 70 3.29 -16.00 27.77
CA ALA A 70 3.62 -15.97 26.36
C ALA A 70 2.57 -15.19 25.53
N PRO A 71 2.99 -14.47 24.46
CA PRO A 71 2.05 -13.89 23.51
C PRO A 71 1.18 -14.98 22.84
N THR A 72 -0.11 -14.74 22.70
CA THR A 72 -1.05 -15.66 22.04
C THR A 72 -1.07 -15.47 20.53
N CYS A 73 -1.43 -16.51 19.78
CA CYS A 73 -1.66 -16.40 18.35
C CYS A 73 -2.87 -15.50 18.02
N GLU A 74 -2.70 -14.64 17.03
CA GLU A 74 -3.74 -13.88 16.36
C GLU A 74 -4.10 -14.57 15.04
N CYS A 75 -5.29 -15.18 15.02
CA CYS A 75 -5.72 -16.04 13.92
C CYS A 75 -6.25 -15.27 12.71
N ASN A 76 -6.06 -15.86 11.53
CA ASN A 76 -6.74 -15.47 10.31
C ASN A 76 -8.26 -15.66 10.48
N THR A 77 -9.03 -14.99 9.62
CA THR A 77 -10.49 -15.09 9.62
C THR A 77 -10.93 -16.56 9.60
N CYS A 78 -11.87 -16.89 10.49
CA CYS A 78 -12.44 -18.22 10.71
C CYS A 78 -11.55 -19.27 11.40
N TYR A 79 -10.29 -18.98 11.70
CA TYR A 79 -9.46 -19.89 12.50
C TYR A 79 -9.49 -19.51 13.97
N VAL A 80 -9.51 -20.53 14.83
CA VAL A 80 -9.59 -20.43 16.29
C VAL A 80 -8.67 -21.47 16.95
N GLY A 81 -8.68 -21.51 18.28
CA GLY A 81 -7.78 -22.35 19.07
C GLY A 81 -6.49 -21.62 19.43
N ALA A 82 -5.73 -22.19 20.37
CA ALA A 82 -4.51 -21.56 20.91
C ALA A 82 -3.41 -21.37 19.84
N ASP A 83 -3.41 -22.22 18.81
CA ASP A 83 -2.46 -22.22 17.71
C ASP A 83 -3.10 -21.93 16.35
N CYS A 84 -4.36 -21.49 16.33
CA CYS A 84 -5.13 -21.23 15.10
C CYS A 84 -5.33 -22.44 14.18
N SER A 85 -5.23 -23.68 14.67
CA SER A 85 -5.41 -24.88 13.83
C SER A 85 -6.87 -25.26 13.56
N GLU A 86 -7.81 -24.72 14.34
CA GLU A 86 -9.21 -25.12 14.28
C GLU A 86 -10.01 -24.19 13.37
N LEU A 87 -10.61 -24.72 12.32
CA LEU A 87 -11.55 -23.96 11.48
C LEU A 87 -12.91 -23.89 12.16
N SER A 88 -13.38 -22.67 12.43
CA SER A 88 -14.72 -22.43 12.98
C SER A 88 -15.80 -22.92 12.01
N PRO A 89 -16.77 -23.75 12.46
CA PRO A 89 -17.91 -24.11 11.63
C PRO A 89 -18.75 -22.87 11.30
N ASP A 90 -19.44 -22.93 10.15
CA ASP A 90 -20.41 -21.91 9.69
C ASP A 90 -19.87 -20.47 9.59
N CYS A 91 -18.56 -20.32 9.43
CA CYS A 91 -17.95 -19.01 9.30
C CYS A 91 -18.16 -18.39 7.90
N SER A 92 -18.31 -17.06 7.87
CA SER A 92 -18.45 -16.27 6.64
C SER A 92 -17.08 -15.85 6.09
N ALA A 93 -16.95 -15.87 4.76
CA ALA A 93 -15.79 -15.27 4.09
C ALA A 93 -15.84 -13.75 4.24
N ASP A 94 -14.88 -13.14 4.94
CA ASP A 94 -14.80 -11.67 5.03
C ASP A 94 -13.81 -11.12 4.01
N VAL A 95 -14.34 -10.52 2.94
CA VAL A 95 -13.55 -9.83 1.91
C VAL A 95 -13.98 -8.37 1.75
N ASP A 96 -14.43 -7.75 2.83
CA ASP A 96 -14.88 -6.35 2.84
C ASP A 96 -13.70 -5.36 2.79
N SER A 97 -12.77 -5.54 3.75
CA SER A 97 -11.65 -4.62 3.94
C SER A 97 -10.60 -4.75 2.85
N GLY A 98 -10.10 -3.61 2.38
CA GLY A 98 -8.92 -3.55 1.53
C GLY A 98 -7.63 -3.71 2.31
N ASP A 99 -7.51 -4.69 3.19
CA ASP A 99 -6.30 -4.92 3.99
C ASP A 99 -5.28 -5.78 3.21
N PRO A 100 -4.10 -5.24 2.84
CA PRO A 100 -3.14 -5.89 1.92
C PRO A 100 -2.26 -6.96 2.59
N VAL A 101 -2.85 -7.83 3.40
CA VAL A 101 -2.14 -8.89 4.15
C VAL A 101 -1.53 -9.96 3.24
N PHE A 102 -1.93 -10.04 1.96
CA PHE A 102 -1.31 -10.95 0.98
C PHE A 102 0.21 -10.78 0.81
N LEU A 103 0.77 -9.63 1.23
CA LEU A 103 2.20 -9.34 1.19
C LEU A 103 2.95 -9.83 2.44
N GLU A 104 2.26 -10.32 3.48
CA GLU A 104 2.90 -10.80 4.70
C GLU A 104 3.88 -11.98 4.44
N PRO A 105 3.55 -13.02 3.65
CA PRO A 105 4.49 -14.11 3.36
C PRO A 105 5.79 -13.62 2.69
N TYR A 106 5.70 -12.58 1.86
CA TYR A 106 6.89 -11.94 1.28
C TYR A 106 7.80 -11.40 2.38
N TRP A 107 7.24 -10.63 3.33
CA TRP A 107 8.05 -10.04 4.40
C TRP A 107 8.61 -11.05 5.39
N GLN A 108 7.90 -12.15 5.65
CA GLN A 108 8.43 -13.27 6.44
C GLN A 108 9.68 -13.88 5.76
N LYS A 109 9.66 -14.06 4.44
CA LYS A 109 10.83 -14.55 3.67
C LYS A 109 12.00 -13.56 3.67
N HIS A 110 11.73 -12.27 3.81
CA HIS A 110 12.72 -11.19 3.81
C HIS A 110 13.03 -10.61 5.21
N ALA A 111 12.69 -11.33 6.30
CA ALA A 111 12.74 -10.84 7.67
C ALA A 111 14.08 -10.17 8.05
N ALA A 112 15.21 -10.82 7.79
CA ALA A 112 16.53 -10.28 8.15
C ALA A 112 16.87 -8.95 7.43
N SER A 113 16.40 -8.79 6.19
CA SER A 113 16.70 -7.60 5.38
C SER A 113 15.83 -6.39 5.76
N SER A 114 14.61 -6.65 6.23
CA SER A 114 13.56 -5.66 6.51
C SER A 114 13.41 -5.34 8.00
N ALA A 115 13.89 -6.20 8.90
CA ALA A 115 13.87 -5.97 10.33
C ALA A 115 14.62 -4.69 10.73
N VAL A 116 14.16 -4.07 11.82
CA VAL A 116 14.76 -2.87 12.38
C VAL A 116 14.72 -2.92 13.90
N LEU A 117 15.87 -2.66 14.51
CA LEU A 117 15.99 -2.43 15.94
C LEU A 117 15.92 -0.93 16.21
N VAL A 118 15.03 -0.51 17.10
CA VAL A 118 14.85 0.89 17.50
C VAL A 118 15.41 1.07 18.90
N SER A 119 16.51 1.81 19.04
CA SER A 119 17.08 2.13 20.36
C SER A 119 16.12 3.00 21.17
N GLY A 120 16.10 2.87 22.51
CA GLY A 120 15.23 3.68 23.37
C GLY A 120 15.45 5.21 23.31
N TRP A 121 16.57 5.66 22.74
CA TRP A 121 16.86 7.08 22.49
C TRP A 121 16.73 7.49 21.01
N HIS A 122 16.13 6.64 20.17
CA HIS A 122 15.99 6.96 18.75
C HIS A 122 15.08 8.18 18.56
N ARG A 123 15.65 9.28 18.04
CA ARG A 123 14.93 10.48 17.59
C ARG A 123 13.84 10.98 18.56
N MET A 124 14.14 11.07 19.86
CA MET A 124 13.24 11.67 20.87
C MET A 124 12.90 13.16 20.62
N THR A 125 13.61 13.82 19.70
CA THR A 125 13.38 15.23 19.34
C THR A 125 12.33 15.39 18.25
N TYR A 126 11.60 16.52 18.26
CA TYR A 126 10.71 16.93 17.16
C TYR A 126 11.45 17.21 15.84
N LYS A 127 12.77 17.42 15.88
CA LYS A 127 13.55 17.76 14.69
C LYS A 127 13.86 16.53 13.84
N THR A 128 13.97 16.76 12.54
CA THR A 128 14.28 15.74 11.54
C THR A 128 15.55 16.08 10.80
N THR A 129 16.05 15.16 9.97
CA THR A 129 17.25 15.43 9.17
C THR A 129 17.00 16.44 8.07
N GLY A 130 15.77 16.52 7.56
CA GLY A 130 15.32 17.55 6.62
C GLY A 130 14.33 18.48 7.29
N ASP A 131 13.88 19.48 6.53
CA ASP A 131 12.83 20.40 6.95
C ASP A 131 11.48 19.70 7.04
N ASN A 132 10.50 20.36 7.66
CA ASN A 132 9.09 19.97 7.59
C ASN A 132 8.79 18.53 8.06
N PHE A 133 9.55 18.06 9.05
CA PHE A 133 9.42 16.74 9.65
C PHE A 133 9.74 15.57 8.70
N ILE A 134 10.58 15.79 7.70
CA ILE A 134 10.93 14.78 6.67
C ILE A 134 12.32 14.17 6.93
N SER A 135 12.40 12.85 6.86
CA SER A 135 13.66 12.12 6.78
C SER A 135 14.20 12.20 5.34
N VAL A 136 15.37 12.83 5.17
CA VAL A 136 16.04 13.02 3.86
C VAL A 136 16.38 11.67 3.24
N GLU A 137 16.82 10.71 4.05
CA GLU A 137 17.10 9.36 3.58
C GLU A 137 15.82 8.66 3.12
N LEU A 138 14.70 8.84 3.80
CA LEU A 138 13.43 8.23 3.36
C LEU A 138 12.94 8.85 2.05
N GLU A 139 12.95 10.18 1.94
CA GLU A 139 12.62 10.88 0.70
C GLU A 139 13.45 10.37 -0.48
N LYS A 140 14.78 10.26 -0.29
CA LYS A 140 15.69 9.73 -1.32
C LYS A 140 15.27 8.32 -1.76
N HIS A 141 14.86 7.46 -0.85
CA HIS A 141 14.46 6.09 -1.18
C HIS A 141 13.07 6.04 -1.83
N ILE A 142 12.15 6.94 -1.49
CA ILE A 142 10.87 7.10 -2.19
C ILE A 142 11.12 7.48 -3.65
N ARG A 143 11.97 8.48 -3.92
CA ARG A 143 12.32 8.89 -5.29
C ARG A 143 12.96 7.74 -6.07
N ARG A 144 13.91 7.02 -5.46
CA ARG A 144 14.52 5.83 -6.08
C ARG A 144 13.51 4.72 -6.36
N LEU A 145 12.53 4.52 -5.48
CA LEU A 145 11.47 3.53 -5.69
C LEU A 145 10.60 3.90 -6.90
N HIS A 146 10.20 5.16 -7.04
CA HIS A 146 9.47 5.63 -8.22
C HIS A 146 10.28 5.50 -9.51
N ALA A 147 11.55 5.91 -9.48
CA ALA A 147 12.44 5.77 -10.64
C ALA A 147 12.62 4.31 -11.06
N ALA A 148 12.75 3.40 -10.09
CA ALA A 148 12.89 1.98 -10.37
C ALA A 148 11.58 1.34 -10.87
N ALA A 149 10.43 1.73 -10.32
CA ALA A 149 9.13 1.23 -10.76
C ALA A 149 8.70 1.83 -12.10
N GLY A 150 9.23 3.02 -12.45
CA GLY A 150 8.85 3.78 -13.63
C GLY A 150 7.41 4.30 -13.58
N ASN A 151 6.83 4.44 -12.39
CA ASN A 151 5.41 4.74 -12.22
C ASN A 151 5.09 6.22 -11.97
N ALA A 152 6.06 7.06 -11.61
CA ALA A 152 5.81 8.49 -11.38
C ALA A 152 7.05 9.34 -11.66
N VAL A 153 6.83 10.55 -12.16
CA VAL A 153 7.84 11.61 -12.22
C VAL A 153 7.97 12.22 -10.82
N ALA A 154 9.08 11.92 -10.15
CA ALA A 154 9.30 12.35 -8.78
C ALA A 154 10.37 13.45 -8.64
N ASP A 155 11.49 13.38 -9.36
CA ASP A 155 12.74 14.09 -9.03
C ASP A 155 12.62 15.61 -8.87
N ASP A 156 11.75 16.27 -9.62
CA ASP A 156 11.49 17.72 -9.61
C ASP A 156 10.17 18.08 -8.89
N ARG A 157 9.72 17.23 -7.97
CA ARG A 157 8.51 17.45 -7.14
C ARG A 157 8.90 17.73 -5.69
N PHE A 158 8.16 18.62 -5.03
CA PHE A 158 8.14 18.68 -3.57
C PHE A 158 7.47 17.43 -3.00
N ILE A 159 7.84 17.04 -1.78
CA ILE A 159 7.28 15.87 -1.11
C ILE A 159 6.74 16.23 0.27
N VAL A 160 5.55 15.73 0.59
CA VAL A 160 4.93 15.85 1.92
C VAL A 160 4.64 14.45 2.44
N PHE A 161 5.01 14.17 3.69
CA PHE A 161 4.64 12.92 4.36
C PHE A 161 3.37 13.10 5.16
N GLY A 162 2.56 12.05 5.24
CA GLY A 162 1.39 11.99 6.11
C GLY A 162 1.20 10.64 6.77
N THR A 163 0.39 10.65 7.83
CA THR A 163 -0.03 9.49 8.62
C THR A 163 -1.03 8.65 7.81
N GLY A 164 -0.51 8.03 6.76
CA GLY A 164 -1.26 7.42 5.67
C GLY A 164 -1.72 8.45 4.64
N SER A 165 -2.13 7.96 3.46
CA SER A 165 -2.75 8.82 2.46
C SER A 165 -4.02 9.49 2.98
N THR A 166 -4.74 8.85 3.92
CA THR A 166 -5.94 9.40 4.57
C THR A 166 -5.74 10.79 5.19
N GLN A 167 -4.59 11.08 5.80
CA GLN A 167 -4.32 12.42 6.33
C GLN A 167 -4.05 13.42 5.19
N LEU A 168 -3.38 12.95 4.13
CA LEU A 168 -3.00 13.77 2.99
C LEU A 168 -4.19 14.14 2.10
N ILE A 169 -5.23 13.29 2.02
CA ILE A 169 -6.48 13.59 1.28
C ILE A 169 -7.00 14.97 1.71
N ASN A 170 -7.33 15.16 2.99
CA ASN A 170 -7.81 16.45 3.48
C ASN A 170 -6.75 17.55 3.48
N ALA A 171 -5.48 17.22 3.75
CA ALA A 171 -4.41 18.22 3.71
C ALA A 171 -4.27 18.86 2.32
N LEU A 172 -4.45 18.06 1.26
CA LEU A 172 -4.40 18.49 -0.13
C LEU A 172 -5.66 19.24 -0.55
N VAL A 173 -6.85 18.80 -0.11
CA VAL A 173 -8.10 19.57 -0.31
C VAL A 173 -7.96 20.96 0.28
N HIS A 174 -7.58 21.06 1.55
CA HIS A 174 -7.32 22.35 2.22
C HIS A 174 -6.24 23.17 1.50
N ALA A 175 -5.16 22.54 1.02
CA ALA A 175 -4.08 23.26 0.33
C ALA A 175 -4.49 23.83 -1.03
N LEU A 176 -5.46 23.20 -1.70
CA LEU A 176 -5.99 23.61 -3.01
C LEU A 176 -7.21 24.54 -2.90
N SER A 177 -7.87 24.59 -1.75
CA SER A 177 -8.96 25.53 -1.49
C SER A 177 -8.51 27.00 -1.52
N PRO A 178 -9.39 27.98 -1.78
CA PRO A 178 -9.02 29.39 -1.85
C PRO A 178 -8.44 29.91 -0.52
N ASP A 179 -7.44 30.79 -0.61
CA ASP A 179 -6.93 31.59 0.52
C ASP A 179 -7.80 32.85 0.79
N SER A 180 -8.94 32.97 0.09
CA SER A 180 -9.72 34.22 -0.03
C SER A 180 -10.52 34.57 1.23
N PRO A 181 -10.90 35.86 1.42
CA PRO A 181 -11.78 36.27 2.52
C PRO A 181 -13.09 35.48 2.50
N SER A 182 -13.76 35.42 3.65
CA SER A 182 -14.99 34.66 3.96
C SER A 182 -16.19 34.89 3.01
N SER A 183 -16.04 35.70 1.96
CA SER A 183 -17.04 35.99 0.93
C SER A 183 -16.83 35.22 -0.39
N SER A 184 -15.73 34.48 -0.56
CA SER A 184 -15.57 33.60 -1.74
C SER A 184 -16.32 32.28 -1.56
N PRO A 185 -16.92 31.71 -2.62
CA PRO A 185 -17.55 30.41 -2.52
C PRO A 185 -16.48 29.34 -2.18
N PRO A 186 -16.86 28.30 -1.41
CA PRO A 186 -15.98 27.19 -1.09
C PRO A 186 -15.47 26.47 -2.36
N ALA A 187 -14.34 25.79 -2.26
CA ALA A 187 -13.96 24.83 -3.29
C ALA A 187 -14.95 23.67 -3.33
N ARG A 188 -15.29 23.22 -4.53
CA ARG A 188 -16.19 22.10 -4.73
C ARG A 188 -15.37 20.83 -4.95
N VAL A 189 -15.42 19.93 -4.01
CA VAL A 189 -14.68 18.66 -4.03
C VAL A 189 -15.52 17.62 -4.75
N PHE A 190 -14.92 16.95 -5.72
CA PHE A 190 -15.65 16.04 -6.60
C PHE A 190 -14.84 14.78 -6.91
N ALA A 191 -15.52 13.65 -7.14
CA ALA A 191 -14.94 12.45 -7.73
C ALA A 191 -15.94 11.77 -8.66
N SER A 192 -15.46 11.20 -9.77
CA SER A 192 -16.33 10.47 -10.70
C SER A 192 -16.76 9.12 -10.12
N ALA A 193 -18.06 8.86 -10.02
CA ALA A 193 -18.56 7.56 -9.57
C ALA A 193 -18.18 6.41 -10.54
N PRO A 194 -18.02 5.17 -10.07
CA PRO A 194 -17.85 4.82 -8.66
C PRO A 194 -16.49 5.31 -8.13
N PHE A 195 -16.42 5.77 -6.89
CA PHE A 195 -15.21 6.31 -6.27
C PHE A 195 -15.00 5.84 -4.84
N TYR A 196 -13.80 6.04 -4.29
CA TYR A 196 -13.49 5.70 -2.92
C TYR A 196 -14.33 6.54 -1.92
N PRO A 197 -15.20 5.92 -1.09
CA PRO A 197 -16.22 6.66 -0.31
C PRO A 197 -15.64 7.63 0.71
N VAL A 198 -14.38 7.44 1.13
CA VAL A 198 -13.74 8.31 2.12
C VAL A 198 -13.52 9.72 1.57
N TYR A 199 -13.49 9.96 0.26
CA TYR A 199 -13.37 11.33 -0.25
C TYR A 199 -14.56 12.19 0.20
N GLU A 200 -15.77 11.73 -0.03
CA GLU A 200 -17.00 12.39 0.42
C GLU A 200 -17.08 12.38 1.94
N LEU A 201 -17.04 11.20 2.57
CA LEU A 201 -17.23 11.07 4.02
C LEU A 201 -16.24 11.92 4.81
N GLN A 202 -14.98 12.02 4.36
CA GLN A 202 -13.98 12.85 5.02
C GLN A 202 -14.20 14.34 4.76
N THR A 203 -14.54 14.72 3.52
CA THR A 203 -14.81 16.12 3.17
C THR A 203 -15.95 16.67 4.01
N ASP A 204 -17.05 15.92 4.11
CA ASP A 204 -18.21 16.28 4.93
C ASP A 204 -17.89 16.27 6.42
N PHE A 205 -17.17 15.26 6.90
CA PHE A 205 -16.81 15.14 8.32
C PHE A 205 -16.00 16.34 8.83
N PHE A 206 -15.13 16.92 8.00
CA PHE A 206 -14.33 18.07 8.41
C PHE A 206 -15.12 19.40 8.42
N ASP A 207 -16.28 19.47 7.77
CA ASP A 207 -17.22 20.60 7.79
C ASP A 207 -16.50 21.97 7.68
N SER A 208 -15.63 22.08 6.67
CA SER A 208 -14.81 23.27 6.46
C SER A 208 -15.61 24.36 5.75
N ARG A 209 -15.28 25.62 6.01
CA ARG A 209 -15.83 26.76 5.25
C ARG A 209 -15.13 26.96 3.90
N GLU A 210 -13.99 26.32 3.70
CA GLU A 210 -13.12 26.54 2.54
C GLU A 210 -13.42 25.56 1.39
N TYR A 211 -14.16 24.49 1.68
CA TYR A 211 -14.51 23.45 0.72
C TYR A 211 -15.77 22.71 1.14
N GLU A 212 -16.51 22.22 0.16
CA GLU A 212 -17.69 21.39 0.32
C GLU A 212 -17.67 20.25 -0.70
N TRP A 213 -18.33 19.15 -0.39
CA TRP A 213 -18.52 18.06 -1.35
C TRP A 213 -19.58 18.44 -2.38
N GLU A 214 -19.30 18.22 -3.66
CA GLU A 214 -20.25 18.44 -4.74
C GLU A 214 -20.81 17.11 -5.26
N GLU A 215 -22.12 16.94 -5.09
CA GLU A 215 -22.87 15.82 -5.65
C GLU A 215 -23.16 16.03 -7.15
N GLY A 216 -23.10 14.96 -7.94
CA GLY A 216 -23.51 14.97 -9.34
C GLY A 216 -22.58 14.16 -10.24
N ALA A 217 -22.88 14.13 -11.54
CA ALA A 217 -22.02 13.56 -12.55
C ALA A 217 -21.15 14.66 -13.19
N ALA A 218 -19.99 14.27 -13.74
CA ALA A 218 -19.11 15.22 -14.43
C ALA A 218 -19.80 15.98 -15.58
N SER A 219 -20.79 15.36 -16.24
CA SER A 219 -21.62 15.99 -17.27
C SER A 219 -22.40 17.20 -16.77
N ASP A 220 -22.79 17.19 -15.50
CA ASP A 220 -23.59 18.25 -14.87
C ASP A 220 -22.75 19.52 -14.71
N PHE A 221 -21.42 19.36 -14.68
CA PHE A 221 -20.44 20.43 -14.53
C PHE A 221 -19.75 20.82 -15.85
N ALA A 222 -20.07 20.18 -16.97
CA ALA A 222 -19.42 20.43 -18.26
C ALA A 222 -19.53 21.90 -18.74
N ASN A 223 -20.60 22.60 -18.33
CA ASN A 223 -20.84 24.01 -18.63
C ASN A 223 -20.43 24.97 -17.50
N ALA A 224 -19.92 24.45 -16.37
CA ALA A 224 -19.43 25.24 -15.25
C ALA A 224 -18.06 25.85 -15.63
N SER A 225 -18.11 26.83 -16.52
CA SER A 225 -16.96 27.63 -16.91
C SER A 225 -16.40 28.32 -15.67
N ASN A 226 -15.21 27.88 -15.22
CA ASN A 226 -14.45 28.42 -14.09
C ASN A 226 -14.95 28.06 -12.68
N GLY A 227 -15.52 26.88 -12.48
CA GLY A 227 -15.76 26.38 -11.12
C GLY A 227 -14.45 26.10 -10.36
N ASN A 228 -14.33 26.57 -9.13
CA ASN A 228 -13.24 26.24 -8.21
C ASN A 228 -13.35 24.78 -7.73
N PHE A 229 -13.15 23.84 -8.64
CA PHE A 229 -13.25 22.40 -8.39
C PHE A 229 -11.92 21.80 -7.95
N ILE A 230 -12.00 20.86 -7.02
CA ILE A 230 -10.93 19.95 -6.65
C ILE A 230 -11.40 18.53 -7.00
N GLU A 231 -10.85 17.96 -8.08
CA GLU A 231 -11.21 16.62 -8.56
C GLU A 231 -10.26 15.57 -7.97
N PHE A 232 -10.80 14.57 -7.28
CA PHE A 232 -10.08 13.33 -6.97
C PHE A 232 -10.12 12.39 -8.17
N VAL A 233 -8.95 12.05 -8.69
CA VAL A 233 -8.78 11.04 -9.75
C VAL A 233 -8.02 9.85 -9.18
N THR A 234 -8.74 8.76 -8.90
CA THR A 234 -8.11 7.51 -8.44
C THR A 234 -7.74 6.64 -9.63
N SER A 235 -6.46 6.30 -9.77
CA SER A 235 -5.96 5.59 -10.96
C SER A 235 -4.79 4.66 -10.59
N PRO A 236 -4.96 3.33 -10.60
CA PRO A 236 -6.18 2.56 -10.81
C PRO A 236 -7.28 2.90 -9.81
N ASN A 237 -8.53 2.93 -10.28
CA ASN A 237 -9.69 3.30 -9.49
C ASN A 237 -10.02 2.29 -8.40
N ASN A 238 -10.66 2.76 -7.33
CA ASN A 238 -11.33 1.93 -6.34
C ASN A 238 -12.84 2.17 -6.51
N PRO A 239 -13.63 1.17 -6.95
CA PRO A 239 -13.37 -0.27 -6.83
C PRO A 239 -12.88 -0.99 -8.10
N ASP A 240 -13.14 -0.45 -9.29
CA ASP A 240 -13.07 -1.21 -10.55
C ASP A 240 -11.66 -1.41 -11.15
N SER A 241 -10.62 -0.80 -10.56
CA SER A 241 -9.22 -0.88 -11.02
C SER A 241 -8.94 -0.31 -12.43
N LEU A 242 -9.85 0.49 -12.99
CA LEU A 242 -9.62 1.18 -14.26
C LEU A 242 -8.62 2.32 -14.09
N LEU A 243 -7.74 2.51 -15.08
CA LEU A 243 -6.90 3.70 -15.14
C LEU A 243 -7.75 4.91 -15.56
N ARG A 244 -7.88 5.88 -14.65
CA ARG A 244 -8.67 7.10 -14.86
C ARG A 244 -7.78 8.32 -15.12
N ARG A 245 -8.44 9.34 -15.66
CA ARG A 245 -7.91 10.68 -15.97
C ARG A 245 -8.94 11.68 -15.44
N SER A 246 -8.52 12.92 -15.24
CA SER A 246 -9.46 14.01 -14.94
C SER A 246 -10.51 14.14 -16.04
N VAL A 247 -11.76 14.37 -15.64
CA VAL A 247 -12.89 14.62 -16.54
C VAL A 247 -13.37 16.08 -16.47
N LEU A 248 -12.99 16.82 -15.42
CA LEU A 248 -13.27 18.25 -15.28
C LEU A 248 -12.09 19.07 -15.81
N GLY A 249 -12.23 19.61 -17.03
CA GLY A 249 -11.22 20.50 -17.60
C GLY A 249 -11.01 21.76 -16.77
N GLY A 250 -9.74 22.10 -16.46
CA GLY A 250 -9.39 23.32 -15.71
C GLY A 250 -9.57 23.24 -14.19
N SER A 251 -9.90 22.07 -13.64
CA SER A 251 -9.96 21.82 -12.19
C SER A 251 -8.56 21.64 -11.57
N SER A 252 -8.46 21.83 -10.25
CA SER A 252 -7.32 21.31 -9.50
C SER A 252 -7.50 19.81 -9.31
N VAL A 253 -6.49 19.00 -9.63
CA VAL A 253 -6.63 17.54 -9.60
C VAL A 253 -5.71 16.92 -8.56
N ILE A 254 -6.27 16.09 -7.68
CA ILE A 254 -5.52 15.20 -6.79
C ILE A 254 -5.55 13.80 -7.40
N TYR A 255 -4.43 13.36 -7.96
CA TYR A 255 -4.30 11.99 -8.45
C TYR A 255 -3.98 11.04 -7.30
N ASP A 256 -4.93 10.20 -6.90
CA ASP A 256 -4.68 9.10 -5.97
C ASP A 256 -4.13 7.89 -6.74
N HIS A 257 -2.84 7.64 -6.54
CA HIS A 257 -2.06 6.57 -7.14
C HIS A 257 -1.67 5.49 -6.11
N CYS A 258 -2.47 5.29 -5.06
CA CYS A 258 -2.22 4.23 -4.08
C CYS A 258 -2.09 2.84 -4.73
N TYR A 259 -2.83 2.56 -5.82
CA TYR A 259 -2.76 1.29 -6.54
C TYR A 259 -1.89 1.33 -7.80
N TYR A 260 -1.21 2.44 -8.12
CA TYR A 260 -0.43 2.58 -9.36
C TYR A 260 0.95 1.94 -9.26
N TRP A 261 0.94 0.63 -9.01
CA TRP A 261 2.12 -0.19 -8.80
C TRP A 261 2.03 -1.47 -9.62
N PRO A 262 3.19 -2.06 -10.01
CA PRO A 262 3.22 -3.30 -10.78
C PRO A 262 2.48 -4.49 -10.13
N HIS A 263 2.13 -4.44 -8.83
CA HIS A 263 1.24 -5.43 -8.22
C HIS A 263 -0.12 -5.48 -8.92
N TYR A 264 -0.76 -4.32 -9.10
CA TYR A 264 -2.19 -4.25 -9.38
C TYR A 264 -2.51 -3.93 -10.84
N THR A 265 -1.60 -3.26 -11.53
CA THR A 265 -1.82 -2.81 -12.90
C THR A 265 -0.54 -2.85 -13.73
N ALA A 266 -0.70 -2.88 -15.05
CA ALA A 266 0.39 -2.53 -15.94
C ALA A 266 0.76 -1.05 -15.75
N ILE A 267 2.05 -0.74 -15.84
CA ILE A 267 2.55 0.64 -15.84
C ILE A 267 2.72 1.08 -17.30
N PRO A 268 1.73 1.78 -17.91
CA PRO A 268 1.85 2.24 -19.29
C PRO A 268 2.90 3.35 -19.44
N ALA A 269 2.99 4.26 -18.47
CA ALA A 269 3.91 5.39 -18.44
C ALA A 269 4.04 5.93 -17.01
N PRO A 270 5.11 6.65 -16.66
CA PRO A 270 5.18 7.37 -15.40
C PRO A 270 4.06 8.43 -15.32
N ALA A 271 3.36 8.48 -14.18
CA ALA A 271 2.40 9.53 -13.90
C ALA A 271 3.10 10.88 -13.69
N ASP A 272 2.50 11.95 -14.20
CA ASP A 272 3.04 13.32 -14.13
C ASP A 272 1.96 14.35 -13.76
N GLY A 273 1.11 14.00 -12.80
CA GLY A 273 0.11 14.91 -12.25
C GLY A 273 0.74 16.02 -11.39
N ASP A 274 0.04 17.14 -11.22
CA ASP A 274 0.52 18.27 -10.43
C ASP A 274 0.52 17.98 -8.93
N VAL A 275 -0.47 17.19 -8.48
CA VAL A 275 -0.57 16.61 -7.14
C VAL A 275 -0.80 15.11 -7.28
N MET A 276 0.14 14.30 -6.81
CA MET A 276 0.05 12.84 -6.85
C MET A 276 0.21 12.26 -5.44
N LEU A 277 -0.77 11.45 -5.02
CA LEU A 277 -0.86 10.85 -3.70
C LEU A 277 -0.53 9.35 -3.76
N PHE A 278 0.30 8.90 -2.83
CA PHE A 278 0.70 7.51 -2.69
C PHE A 278 0.59 7.05 -1.23
N SER A 279 0.45 5.74 -1.03
CA SER A 279 0.39 5.13 0.29
C SER A 279 1.25 3.89 0.35
N ASN A 280 2.09 3.78 1.38
CA ASN A 280 2.89 2.59 1.59
C ASN A 280 2.03 1.35 1.87
N SER A 281 0.80 1.54 2.38
CA SER A 281 -0.14 0.45 2.67
C SER A 281 -0.29 -0.49 1.48
N LYS A 282 -0.48 0.06 0.28
CA LYS A 282 -0.77 -0.70 -0.93
C LYS A 282 0.47 -1.15 -1.70
N ILE A 283 1.67 -0.89 -1.19
CA ILE A 283 2.92 -1.24 -1.88
C ILE A 283 3.61 -2.35 -1.13
N SER A 284 3.82 -2.13 0.17
CA SER A 284 4.48 -3.11 1.03
C SER A 284 3.52 -3.84 1.97
N GLY A 285 2.22 -3.57 1.94
CA GLY A 285 1.28 -4.25 2.83
C GLY A 285 1.25 -3.69 4.26
N HIS A 286 2.18 -2.79 4.63
CA HIS A 286 2.27 -2.22 5.99
C HIS A 286 1.22 -1.13 6.22
N ALA A 287 -0.06 -1.50 6.18
CA ALA A 287 -1.19 -0.58 6.33
C ALA A 287 -1.25 0.08 7.71
N SER A 288 -0.83 -0.63 8.75
CA SER A 288 -0.76 -0.14 10.14
C SER A 288 0.38 0.84 10.40
N SER A 289 1.41 0.89 9.55
CA SER A 289 2.49 1.89 9.70
C SER A 289 2.02 3.32 9.44
N ARG A 290 0.81 3.49 8.89
CA ARG A 290 0.18 4.78 8.57
C ARG A 290 1.18 5.72 7.91
N PHE A 291 1.68 5.34 6.74
CA PHE A 291 2.65 6.16 6.01
C PHE A 291 2.20 6.35 4.56
N GLY A 292 2.03 7.60 4.16
CA GLY A 292 1.77 8.01 2.78
C GLY A 292 2.59 9.25 2.43
N TRP A 293 2.66 9.56 1.15
CA TRP A 293 3.33 10.77 0.67
C TRP A 293 2.60 11.37 -0.52
N ALA A 294 2.72 12.69 -0.66
CA ALA A 294 2.27 13.44 -1.82
C ALA A 294 3.47 14.00 -2.57
N LEU A 295 3.47 13.89 -3.90
CA LEU A 295 4.39 14.58 -4.80
C LEU A 295 3.65 15.79 -5.38
N ILE A 296 4.23 16.98 -5.23
CA ILE A 296 3.56 18.25 -5.54
C ILE A 296 4.48 19.11 -6.43
N LYS A 297 3.94 19.64 -7.54
CA LYS A 297 4.66 20.59 -8.41
C LYS A 297 4.65 22.01 -7.85
N ASP A 298 3.48 22.52 -7.50
CA ASP A 298 3.31 23.90 -7.06
C ASP A 298 3.83 24.11 -5.63
N LYS A 299 4.78 25.04 -5.48
CA LYS A 299 5.38 25.38 -4.19
C LYS A 299 4.38 25.91 -3.17
N ARG A 300 3.38 26.70 -3.58
CA ARG A 300 2.33 27.24 -2.69
C ARG A 300 1.46 26.12 -2.14
N VAL A 301 1.08 25.16 -2.98
CA VAL A 301 0.32 23.97 -2.54
C VAL A 301 1.16 23.14 -1.56
N TYR A 302 2.45 22.96 -1.86
CA TYR A 302 3.39 22.28 -0.95
C TYR A 302 3.50 22.98 0.41
N GLU A 303 3.67 24.30 0.44
CA GLU A 303 3.80 25.08 1.68
C GLU A 303 2.51 25.01 2.52
N ARG A 304 1.34 25.10 1.90
CA ARG A 304 0.03 24.96 2.58
C ARG A 304 -0.22 23.56 3.11
N ALA A 305 0.06 22.53 2.31
CA ALA A 305 -0.06 21.13 2.75
C ALA A 305 0.89 20.84 3.91
N THR A 306 2.13 21.34 3.83
CA THR A 306 3.11 21.23 4.91
C THR A 306 2.65 21.93 6.18
N LYS A 307 2.07 23.14 6.05
CA LYS A 307 1.53 23.88 7.19
C LYS A 307 0.39 23.13 7.87
N TYR A 308 -0.49 22.52 7.08
CA TYR A 308 -1.56 21.65 7.59
C TYR A 308 -0.96 20.49 8.41
N ILE A 309 0.02 19.77 7.87
CA ILE A 309 0.66 18.64 8.57
C ILE A 309 1.34 19.07 9.87
N GLN A 310 2.02 20.22 9.86
CA GLN A 310 2.62 20.81 11.05
C GLN A 310 1.56 21.04 12.14
N LEU A 311 0.45 21.70 11.81
CA LEU A 311 -0.60 22.04 12.78
C LEU A 311 -1.43 20.82 13.21
N ASN A 312 -1.66 19.88 12.31
CA ASN A 312 -2.50 18.71 12.59
C ASN A 312 -1.78 17.68 13.46
N SER A 313 -0.47 17.49 13.29
CA SER A 313 0.23 16.36 13.92
C SER A 313 1.71 16.59 14.23
N MET A 314 2.29 17.76 13.89
CA MET A 314 3.73 17.99 13.96
C MET A 314 4.55 16.95 13.16
N GLY A 315 4.01 16.56 12.00
CA GLY A 315 4.60 15.56 11.12
C GLY A 315 4.18 14.12 11.41
N VAL A 316 4.93 13.16 10.84
CA VAL A 316 4.66 11.72 10.97
C VAL A 316 5.56 11.08 12.03
N SER A 317 5.16 9.95 12.62
CA SER A 317 6.02 9.21 13.56
C SER A 317 7.41 8.90 12.98
N ARG A 318 8.46 9.10 13.79
CA ARG A 318 9.85 8.78 13.42
C ARG A 318 10.07 7.29 13.27
N ASP A 319 9.35 6.50 14.06
CA ASP A 319 9.41 5.04 14.03
C ASP A 319 8.79 4.51 12.74
N SER A 320 7.65 5.07 12.33
CA SER A 320 7.06 4.78 11.01
C SER A 320 8.04 5.12 9.89
N GLN A 321 8.65 6.30 9.90
CA GLN A 321 9.62 6.68 8.86
C GLN A 321 10.85 5.75 8.83
N LEU A 322 11.38 5.37 10.00
CA LEU A 322 12.51 4.45 10.09
C LEU A 322 12.14 3.05 9.57
N ARG A 323 10.99 2.52 9.99
CA ARG A 323 10.50 1.21 9.53
C ARG A 323 10.29 1.21 8.02
N ILE A 324 9.62 2.23 7.48
CA ILE A 324 9.38 2.32 6.03
C ILE A 324 10.68 2.52 5.26
N LEU A 325 11.65 3.28 5.78
CA LEU A 325 12.97 3.38 5.15
C LEU A 325 13.64 2.01 5.02
N LYS A 326 13.55 1.17 6.05
CA LYS A 326 14.12 -0.19 6.06
C LYS A 326 13.40 -1.12 5.07
N VAL A 327 12.08 -1.07 5.07
CA VAL A 327 11.23 -1.80 4.10
C VAL A 327 11.56 -1.38 2.65
N MET A 328 11.60 -0.08 2.35
CA MET A 328 11.92 0.41 1.00
C MET A 328 13.34 0.05 0.56
N LYS A 329 14.32 0.04 1.48
CA LYS A 329 15.67 -0.45 1.19
C LYS A 329 15.67 -1.92 0.78
N ALA A 330 14.93 -2.77 1.50
CA ALA A 330 14.78 -4.18 1.14
C ALA A 330 14.09 -4.35 -0.22
N MET A 331 13.00 -3.62 -0.49
CA MET A 331 12.33 -3.64 -1.80
C MET A 331 13.30 -3.28 -2.93
N LEU A 332 14.04 -2.18 -2.79
CA LEU A 332 14.98 -1.71 -3.81
C LEU A 332 16.15 -2.66 -4.04
N ALA A 333 16.57 -3.42 -3.02
CA ALA A 333 17.61 -4.42 -3.15
C ALA A 333 17.14 -5.61 -4.00
N GLU A 334 15.91 -6.09 -3.76
CA GLU A 334 15.34 -7.27 -4.44
C GLU A 334 14.66 -6.94 -5.79
N MET A 335 14.51 -5.66 -6.12
CA MET A 335 13.68 -5.20 -7.25
C MET A 335 14.09 -5.74 -8.63
N LYS A 336 15.34 -6.18 -8.79
CA LYS A 336 15.87 -6.77 -10.04
C LYS A 336 15.84 -8.30 -10.04
N GLY A 337 15.50 -8.94 -8.92
CA GLY A 337 15.43 -10.38 -8.80
C GLY A 337 14.05 -10.92 -9.15
N GLU A 338 13.99 -12.21 -9.49
CA GLU A 338 12.73 -12.95 -9.69
C GLU A 338 11.91 -13.04 -8.39
N GLU A 339 12.55 -12.83 -7.24
CA GLU A 339 11.92 -12.77 -5.92
C GLU A 339 11.53 -11.35 -5.49
N GLY A 340 11.54 -10.35 -6.39
CA GLY A 340 11.18 -8.98 -6.02
C GLY A 340 9.69 -8.83 -5.64
N VAL A 341 9.39 -7.90 -4.72
CA VAL A 341 8.02 -7.63 -4.23
C VAL A 341 7.00 -7.40 -5.36
N PHE A 342 7.42 -6.80 -6.47
CA PHE A 342 6.56 -6.54 -7.62
C PHE A 342 6.25 -7.80 -8.43
N GLU A 343 7.21 -8.71 -8.59
CA GLU A 343 6.99 -10.02 -9.22
C GLU A 343 6.11 -10.89 -8.32
N PHE A 344 6.44 -10.99 -7.03
CA PHE A 344 5.61 -11.71 -6.04
C PHE A 344 4.17 -11.21 -6.06
N GLY A 345 4.00 -9.89 -5.90
CA GLY A 345 2.66 -9.31 -5.84
C GLY A 345 1.89 -9.47 -7.14
N TYR A 346 2.54 -9.32 -8.31
CA TYR A 346 1.89 -9.58 -9.59
C TYR A 346 1.44 -11.04 -9.72
N ALA A 347 2.33 -12.00 -9.43
CA ALA A 347 2.04 -13.42 -9.56
C ALA A 347 0.85 -13.83 -8.67
N THR A 348 0.86 -13.42 -7.40
CA THR A 348 -0.24 -13.70 -6.47
C THR A 348 -1.56 -13.08 -6.94
N MET A 349 -1.56 -11.79 -7.30
CA MET A 349 -2.79 -11.10 -7.67
C MET A 349 -3.35 -11.56 -9.02
N ARG A 350 -2.48 -11.90 -9.99
CA ARG A 350 -2.89 -12.48 -11.27
C ARG A 350 -3.57 -13.82 -11.05
N GLU A 351 -3.01 -14.68 -10.21
CA GLU A 351 -3.59 -16.01 -9.94
C GLU A 351 -4.95 -15.89 -9.24
N ARG A 352 -5.05 -15.03 -8.23
CA ARG A 352 -6.33 -14.75 -7.55
C ARG A 352 -7.39 -14.23 -8.51
N TRP A 353 -7.03 -13.27 -9.36
CA TRP A 353 -7.92 -12.73 -10.39
C TRP A 353 -8.35 -13.82 -11.38
N ARG A 354 -7.41 -14.60 -11.93
CA ARG A 354 -7.70 -15.70 -12.87
C ARG A 354 -8.70 -16.69 -12.30
N ARG A 355 -8.51 -17.12 -11.05
CA ARG A 355 -9.40 -18.07 -10.36
C ARG A 355 -10.79 -17.49 -10.15
N LEU A 356 -10.89 -16.27 -9.60
CA LEU A 356 -12.18 -15.61 -9.39
C LEU A 356 -12.92 -15.38 -10.72
N SER A 357 -12.24 -14.83 -11.73
CA SER A 357 -12.86 -14.57 -13.03
C SER A 357 -13.33 -15.86 -13.70
N SER A 358 -12.55 -16.93 -13.63
CA SER A 358 -12.95 -18.24 -14.16
C SER A 358 -14.21 -18.75 -13.47
N LEU A 359 -14.28 -18.68 -12.14
CA LEU A 359 -15.44 -19.13 -11.38
C LEU A 359 -16.68 -18.28 -11.68
N VAL A 360 -16.56 -16.94 -11.69
CA VAL A 360 -17.69 -16.07 -12.00
C VAL A 360 -18.20 -16.32 -13.42
N SER A 361 -17.31 -16.53 -14.39
CA SER A 361 -17.68 -16.79 -15.78
C SER A 361 -18.37 -18.13 -16.03
N SER A 362 -18.39 -19.05 -15.06
CA SER A 362 -19.07 -20.34 -15.19
C SER A 362 -20.58 -20.27 -14.92
N SER A 363 -21.11 -19.09 -14.59
CA SER A 363 -22.53 -18.88 -14.32
C SER A 363 -23.00 -17.51 -14.84
N ASN A 364 -24.32 -17.33 -14.94
CA ASN A 364 -24.93 -16.05 -15.30
C ASN A 364 -25.41 -15.25 -14.07
N LEU A 365 -25.09 -15.70 -12.86
CA LEU A 365 -25.53 -15.04 -11.61
C LEU A 365 -24.82 -13.72 -11.39
N PHE A 366 -23.55 -13.67 -11.80
CA PHE A 366 -22.66 -12.56 -11.53
C PHE A 366 -21.89 -12.13 -12.78
N SER A 367 -21.46 -10.88 -12.79
CA SER A 367 -20.41 -10.39 -13.68
C SER A 367 -19.33 -9.64 -12.92
N LEU A 368 -18.16 -9.49 -13.53
CA LEU A 368 -17.02 -8.73 -13.00
C LEU A 368 -16.68 -7.58 -13.95
N GLN A 369 -15.89 -6.63 -13.44
CA GLN A 369 -15.32 -5.57 -14.27
C GLN A 369 -14.51 -6.13 -15.46
N GLN A 370 -14.57 -5.42 -16.58
CA GLN A 370 -13.82 -5.79 -17.78
C GLN A 370 -12.43 -5.16 -17.74
N LEU A 371 -11.41 -6.01 -17.72
CA LEU A 371 -10.00 -5.60 -17.73
C LEU A 371 -9.27 -6.36 -18.84
N SER A 372 -8.53 -5.63 -19.67
CA SER A 372 -7.76 -6.21 -20.78
C SER A 372 -6.27 -6.28 -20.45
N PRO A 373 -5.53 -7.27 -20.98
CA PRO A 373 -4.06 -7.26 -20.92
C PRO A 373 -3.47 -5.98 -21.51
N GLN A 374 -2.43 -5.46 -20.87
CA GLN A 374 -1.78 -4.20 -21.27
C GLN A 374 -0.25 -4.34 -21.23
N TYR A 375 0.44 -3.57 -22.08
CA TYR A 375 1.89 -3.47 -22.03
C TYR A 375 2.33 -2.76 -20.75
N CYS A 376 3.22 -3.38 -19.99
CA CYS A 376 3.80 -2.82 -18.77
C CYS A 376 5.26 -2.46 -19.00
N THR A 377 5.61 -1.19 -18.83
CA THR A 377 6.98 -0.69 -18.97
C THR A 377 7.94 -1.25 -17.93
N TYR A 378 7.44 -1.53 -16.70
CA TYR A 378 8.22 -2.18 -15.65
C TYR A 378 8.64 -3.61 -16.03
N PHE A 379 7.67 -4.46 -16.37
CA PHE A 379 7.94 -5.86 -16.77
C PHE A 379 8.39 -6.03 -18.24
N ARG A 380 8.29 -4.96 -19.04
CA ARG A 380 8.61 -4.92 -20.48
C ARG A 380 7.89 -5.98 -21.31
N LYS A 381 6.68 -6.34 -20.92
CA LYS A 381 5.82 -7.32 -21.59
C LYS A 381 4.36 -6.93 -21.47
N ILE A 382 3.53 -7.50 -22.35
CA ILE A 382 2.08 -7.52 -22.13
C ILE A 382 1.81 -8.46 -20.97
N ARG A 383 1.00 -8.00 -20.01
CA ARG A 383 0.63 -8.77 -18.82
C ARG A 383 -0.88 -8.81 -18.66
N ASP A 384 -1.36 -9.91 -18.09
CA ASP A 384 -2.76 -10.03 -17.70
C ASP A 384 -3.10 -9.08 -16.54
N PRO A 385 -4.39 -8.70 -16.37
CA PRO A 385 -4.86 -7.95 -15.22
C PRO A 385 -4.60 -8.67 -13.89
N SER A 386 -4.45 -7.89 -12.83
CA SER A 386 -4.24 -8.40 -11.46
C SER A 386 -4.78 -7.41 -10.42
N PRO A 387 -6.07 -7.00 -10.52
CA PRO A 387 -6.64 -5.94 -9.71
C PRO A 387 -6.62 -6.25 -8.21
N ALA A 388 -6.63 -5.21 -7.38
CA ALA A 388 -6.75 -5.35 -5.93
C ALA A 388 -8.14 -5.85 -5.47
N TYR A 389 -9.16 -5.66 -6.31
CA TYR A 389 -10.56 -5.96 -5.99
C TYR A 389 -11.28 -6.61 -7.18
N GLY A 390 -12.24 -7.49 -6.88
CA GLY A 390 -13.31 -7.84 -7.81
C GLY A 390 -14.48 -6.89 -7.62
N TRP A 391 -14.91 -6.20 -8.68
CA TRP A 391 -16.11 -5.38 -8.69
C TRP A 391 -17.24 -6.21 -9.28
N LEU A 392 -17.91 -6.94 -8.40
CA LEU A 392 -18.90 -7.95 -8.73
C LEU A 392 -20.27 -7.29 -8.88
N LYS A 393 -21.03 -7.68 -9.91
CA LYS A 393 -22.42 -7.30 -10.10
C LYS A 393 -23.30 -8.54 -9.98
N CYS A 394 -24.37 -8.47 -9.18
CA CYS A 394 -25.46 -9.44 -9.21
C CYS A 394 -26.40 -9.14 -10.39
N GLU A 395 -26.57 -10.10 -11.30
CA GLU A 395 -27.33 -9.88 -12.54
C GLU A 395 -28.83 -10.10 -12.37
N MET A 396 -29.23 -10.97 -11.44
CA MET A 396 -30.64 -11.33 -11.25
C MET A 396 -31.40 -10.29 -10.43
N GLU A 397 -32.63 -9.96 -10.84
CA GLU A 397 -33.46 -8.93 -10.16
C GLU A 397 -33.73 -9.28 -8.70
N GLN A 398 -33.94 -10.56 -8.37
CA GLN A 398 -34.18 -11.01 -7.01
C GLN A 398 -32.96 -10.82 -6.08
N HIS A 399 -31.78 -10.54 -6.62
CA HIS A 399 -30.54 -10.27 -5.88
C HIS A 399 -30.04 -8.85 -6.12
N ARG A 400 -30.96 -7.90 -6.30
CA ARG A 400 -30.64 -6.50 -6.57
C ARG A 400 -29.81 -5.84 -5.45
N ASP A 401 -30.02 -6.23 -4.20
CA ASP A 401 -29.10 -5.88 -3.11
C ASP A 401 -28.01 -6.97 -3.03
N CYS A 402 -26.92 -6.75 -3.75
CA CYS A 402 -25.88 -7.77 -3.92
C CYS A 402 -25.08 -7.98 -2.63
N GLU A 403 -24.89 -6.93 -1.83
CA GLU A 403 -24.24 -7.05 -0.53
C GLU A 403 -25.09 -7.90 0.43
N ALA A 404 -26.39 -7.59 0.55
CA ALA A 404 -27.27 -8.35 1.43
C ALA A 404 -27.41 -9.80 0.97
N PHE A 405 -27.49 -10.04 -0.34
CA PHE A 405 -27.54 -11.39 -0.91
C PHE A 405 -26.28 -12.20 -0.56
N LEU A 406 -25.09 -11.69 -0.90
CA LEU A 406 -23.84 -12.39 -0.59
C LEU A 406 -23.64 -12.60 0.91
N ARG A 407 -24.04 -11.62 1.74
CA ARG A 407 -23.99 -11.74 3.21
C ARG A 407 -24.87 -12.89 3.69
N SER A 408 -26.06 -13.07 3.12
CA SER A 408 -26.96 -14.19 3.44
C SER A 408 -26.40 -15.56 3.05
N GLU A 409 -25.49 -15.60 2.06
CA GLU A 409 -24.80 -16.82 1.60
C GLU A 409 -23.39 -16.95 2.25
N GLY A 410 -23.11 -16.16 3.30
CA GLY A 410 -21.89 -16.26 4.09
C GLY A 410 -20.66 -15.61 3.45
N VAL A 411 -20.85 -14.56 2.64
CA VAL A 411 -19.76 -13.75 2.07
C VAL A 411 -19.98 -12.27 2.43
N ILE A 412 -19.11 -11.72 3.28
CA ILE A 412 -19.13 -10.32 3.70
C ILE A 412 -18.31 -9.51 2.69
N THR A 413 -18.93 -8.47 2.15
CA THR A 413 -18.40 -7.66 1.03
C THR A 413 -18.70 -6.19 1.29
N ARG A 414 -18.12 -5.30 0.47
CA ARG A 414 -18.40 -3.86 0.56
C ARG A 414 -19.39 -3.44 -0.53
N GLY A 415 -20.65 -3.20 -0.17
CA GLY A 415 -21.73 -2.90 -1.12
C GLY A 415 -21.50 -1.67 -1.97
N GLY A 416 -22.09 -1.65 -3.16
CA GLY A 416 -21.79 -0.66 -4.18
C GLY A 416 -22.43 0.70 -3.96
N ALA A 417 -23.49 0.77 -3.15
CA ALA A 417 -24.19 2.01 -2.83
C ALA A 417 -23.25 3.06 -2.21
N ILE A 418 -22.35 2.65 -1.31
CA ILE A 418 -21.42 3.61 -0.68
C ILE A 418 -20.38 4.18 -1.67
N PHE A 419 -20.16 3.53 -2.81
CA PHE A 419 -19.29 4.01 -3.88
C PHE A 419 -20.06 4.88 -4.88
N HIS A 420 -21.31 5.28 -4.57
CA HIS A 420 -22.23 5.95 -5.49
C HIS A 420 -22.51 5.11 -6.74
N SER A 421 -22.68 3.80 -6.56
CA SER A 421 -23.06 2.86 -7.61
C SER A 421 -24.39 2.18 -7.30
N ASP A 422 -24.93 1.44 -8.27
CA ASP A 422 -26.15 0.66 -8.09
C ASP A 422 -25.94 -0.44 -7.02
N SER A 423 -26.98 -0.73 -6.22
CA SER A 423 -26.95 -1.74 -5.15
C SER A 423 -26.62 -3.16 -5.65
N ARG A 424 -26.74 -3.40 -6.96
CA ARG A 424 -26.32 -4.64 -7.61
C ARG A 424 -24.82 -4.88 -7.56
N TYR A 425 -24.03 -3.84 -7.31
CA TYR A 425 -22.59 -3.99 -7.23
C TYR A 425 -22.13 -4.22 -5.80
N THR A 426 -21.02 -4.94 -5.67
CA THR A 426 -20.27 -5.07 -4.43
C THR A 426 -18.80 -5.32 -4.71
N ARG A 427 -17.93 -4.87 -3.81
CA ARG A 427 -16.48 -5.01 -3.92
C ARG A 427 -15.98 -6.19 -3.08
N LEU A 428 -15.27 -7.10 -3.74
CA LEU A 428 -14.56 -8.24 -3.15
C LEU A 428 -13.08 -7.90 -3.02
N SER A 429 -12.53 -7.96 -1.80
CA SER A 429 -11.10 -7.80 -1.55
C SER A 429 -10.30 -9.03 -1.99
N LEU A 430 -9.33 -8.83 -2.88
CA LEU A 430 -8.41 -9.87 -3.34
C LEU A 430 -7.04 -9.80 -2.67
N ILE A 431 -6.87 -8.87 -1.73
CA ILE A 431 -5.57 -8.52 -1.14
C ILE A 431 -5.42 -8.97 0.33
N LYS A 432 -6.39 -9.70 0.88
CA LYS A 432 -6.29 -10.30 2.22
C LYS A 432 -5.40 -11.56 2.24
N THR A 433 -5.47 -12.36 3.30
CA THR A 433 -4.67 -13.59 3.45
C THR A 433 -5.01 -14.65 2.38
N GLN A 434 -4.23 -15.73 2.30
CA GLN A 434 -4.61 -16.84 1.42
C GLN A 434 -5.86 -17.55 1.93
N ASP A 435 -6.01 -17.71 3.25
CA ASP A 435 -7.20 -18.30 3.87
C ASP A 435 -8.48 -17.54 3.51
N ASP A 436 -8.45 -16.21 3.57
CA ASP A 436 -9.58 -15.37 3.16
C ASP A 436 -9.96 -15.61 1.69
N PHE A 437 -8.96 -15.73 0.81
CA PHE A 437 -9.19 -15.95 -0.60
C PHE A 437 -9.74 -17.35 -0.89
N GLU A 438 -9.20 -18.40 -0.26
CA GLU A 438 -9.71 -19.76 -0.41
C GLU A 438 -11.14 -19.89 0.11
N LEU A 439 -11.45 -19.26 1.25
CA LEU A 439 -12.80 -19.28 1.81
C LEU A 439 -13.79 -18.51 0.91
N LEU A 440 -13.38 -17.39 0.31
CA LEU A 440 -14.18 -16.70 -0.71
C LEU A 440 -14.48 -17.64 -1.89
N MET A 441 -13.46 -18.30 -2.44
CA MET A 441 -13.64 -19.20 -3.58
C MET A 441 -14.59 -20.36 -3.24
N LEU A 442 -14.42 -20.97 -2.07
CA LEU A 442 -15.28 -22.06 -1.60
C LEU A 442 -16.75 -21.63 -1.48
N LYS A 443 -17.02 -20.49 -0.87
CA LYS A 443 -18.40 -19.97 -0.69
C LYS A 443 -19.03 -19.59 -2.03
N MET A 444 -18.28 -18.92 -2.90
CA MET A 444 -18.75 -18.54 -4.24
C MET A 444 -19.05 -19.75 -5.12
N GLU A 445 -18.22 -20.79 -5.05
CA GLU A 445 -18.44 -22.04 -5.79
C GLU A 445 -19.69 -22.78 -5.31
N ALA A 446 -19.86 -22.90 -3.99
CA ALA A 446 -21.07 -23.49 -3.41
C ALA A 446 -22.34 -22.73 -3.83
N LEU A 447 -22.29 -21.40 -3.83
CA LEU A 447 -23.40 -20.53 -4.25
C LEU A 447 -23.75 -20.72 -5.73
N ILE A 448 -22.74 -20.72 -6.61
CA ILE A 448 -22.95 -20.92 -8.06
C ILE A 448 -23.55 -22.30 -8.36
N ASN A 449 -23.08 -23.35 -7.67
CA ASN A 449 -23.56 -24.71 -7.85
C ASN A 449 -25.03 -24.89 -7.36
N LYS A 450 -25.40 -24.23 -6.26
CA LYS A 450 -26.76 -24.25 -5.70
C LYS A 450 -27.79 -23.72 -6.71
N GLU A 451 -27.55 -22.56 -7.29
CA GLU A 451 -28.47 -21.92 -8.24
C GLU A 451 -28.54 -22.61 -9.61
N THR A 452 -27.42 -23.18 -10.08
CA THR A 452 -27.41 -23.98 -11.32
C THR A 452 -28.29 -25.24 -11.19
N SER A 453 -28.34 -25.80 -9.98
CA SER A 453 -29.18 -26.96 -9.67
C SER A 453 -30.67 -26.63 -9.63
N HIS A 454 -31.04 -25.41 -9.20
CA HIS A 454 -32.43 -24.94 -9.14
C HIS A 454 -33.02 -24.53 -10.50
N THR A 455 -32.18 -24.19 -11.47
CA THR A 455 -32.60 -23.82 -12.84
C THR A 455 -32.71 -25.00 -13.80
N SER A 456 -32.34 -26.21 -13.36
CA SER A 456 -32.33 -27.45 -14.17
C SER A 456 -33.60 -28.31 -14.03
N PHE A 457 -34.66 -27.81 -13.40
CA PHE A 457 -35.94 -28.52 -13.20
C PHE A 457 -37.13 -27.80 -13.85
#